data_AF-A0A9E4LVJ4-F1
#
_entry.id   AF-A0A9E4LVJ4-F1
#
_cell.length_a   1.000
_cell.length_b   1.000
_cell.length_c   1.000
_cell.angle_alpha   90.00
_cell.angle_beta   90.00
_cell.angle_gamma   90.00
#
_symmetry.space_group_name_H-M   'P 1'
#
loop_
_entity.id
_entity.type
_entity.pdbx_description
1 polymer ?
#
loop_
_entity_poly.entity_id
_entity_poly.type
_entity_poly.pdbx_seq_one_letter_code
_entity_poly.pdbx_strand_id
1 'polypeptide(L)'
;GGTASGEFDGTVRLGAALSETGQFAVEGKDTRQGYDTWLRWVNEVHGGIRVGDQRYRAEIVYYDDESDADTAGNAIRRLIDDDGVDFLLGPYSSGLTAPTSAIAEASNVLMVEGSGTSDAMFERGFQNLFLVATVASDYTRSSIEALATRGARTAVIA
;
A
#
# COMPACT_ATOMS: atom_id res chain seq x y z
N GLY A 1 -3.65 -34.55 -25.62
CA GLY A 1 -2.26 -34.08 -25.57
C GLY A 1 -2.26 -32.65 -25.09
N GLY A 2 -1.52 -32.38 -24.00
CA GLY A 2 -0.99 -31.08 -23.56
C GLY A 2 -1.95 -29.90 -23.44
N THR A 3 -2.51 -29.68 -22.26
CA THR A 3 -2.97 -28.35 -21.82
C THR A 3 -1.73 -27.50 -21.55
N ALA A 4 -1.44 -26.52 -22.43
CA ALA A 4 -0.39 -25.54 -22.19
C ALA A 4 -0.76 -24.71 -20.94
N SER A 5 -0.07 -24.94 -19.83
CA SER A 5 0.06 -23.95 -18.77
C SER A 5 0.74 -22.74 -19.40
N GLY A 6 -0.02 -21.66 -19.64
CA GLY A 6 0.56 -20.43 -20.18
C GLY A 6 1.71 -19.98 -19.28
N GLU A 7 2.93 -20.05 -19.80
CA GLU A 7 4.14 -19.62 -19.11
C GLU A 7 4.08 -18.09 -18.96
N PHE A 8 4.36 -17.58 -17.77
CA PHE A 8 4.39 -16.14 -17.53
C PHE A 8 5.64 -15.53 -18.20
N ASP A 9 5.52 -14.33 -18.76
CA ASP A 9 6.62 -13.57 -19.37
C ASP A 9 7.62 -13.01 -18.33
N GLY A 10 7.31 -13.14 -17.05
CA GLY A 10 8.15 -12.75 -15.93
C GLY A 10 7.37 -12.66 -14.62
N THR A 11 8.01 -12.08 -13.62
CA THR A 11 7.40 -11.80 -12.31
C THR A 11 7.42 -10.29 -12.07
N VAL A 12 6.29 -9.75 -11.64
CA VAL A 12 6.22 -8.43 -11.00
C VAL A 12 6.32 -8.66 -9.50
N ARG A 13 7.39 -8.15 -8.88
CA ARG A 13 7.64 -8.29 -7.45
C ARG A 13 7.23 -7.04 -6.71
N LEU A 14 6.35 -7.22 -5.72
CA LEU A 14 5.94 -6.17 -4.81
C LEU A 14 6.61 -6.37 -3.45
N GLY A 15 6.90 -5.30 -2.73
CA GLY A 15 7.43 -5.33 -1.37
C GLY A 15 6.50 -4.68 -0.37
N ALA A 16 6.36 -5.25 0.83
CA ALA A 16 5.59 -4.65 1.92
C ALA A 16 6.33 -4.83 3.26
N ALA A 17 6.46 -3.74 4.01
CA ALA A 17 6.79 -3.79 5.43
C ALA A 17 5.48 -3.69 6.21
N LEU A 18 5.13 -4.71 6.99
CA LEU A 18 3.85 -4.78 7.71
C LEU A 18 4.09 -5.14 9.17
N SER A 19 3.29 -4.58 10.06
CA SER A 19 3.31 -4.93 11.48
C SER A 19 2.77 -6.35 11.69
N GLU A 20 3.66 -7.34 11.69
CA GLU A 20 3.33 -8.72 12.08
C GLU A 20 3.39 -8.88 13.61
N THR A 21 4.24 -8.05 14.23
CA THR A 21 4.37 -7.85 15.67
C THR A 21 4.23 -6.37 16.04
N GLY A 22 4.28 -6.08 17.35
CA GLY A 22 4.12 -4.71 17.89
C GLY A 22 2.66 -4.31 18.13
N GLN A 23 2.45 -3.01 18.34
CA GLN A 23 1.14 -2.45 18.75
C GLN A 23 0.08 -2.49 17.64
N PHE A 24 0.50 -2.51 16.36
CA PHE A 24 -0.38 -2.56 15.19
C PHE A 24 -0.48 -3.96 14.57
N ALA A 25 -0.12 -5.00 15.33
CA ALA A 25 -0.05 -6.38 14.82
C ALA A 25 -1.41 -6.92 14.33
N VAL A 26 -2.53 -6.36 14.79
CA VAL A 26 -3.86 -6.76 14.30
C VAL A 26 -4.07 -6.18 12.90
N GLU A 27 -3.90 -4.87 12.76
CA GLU A 27 -4.11 -4.15 11.50
C GLU A 27 -3.10 -4.55 10.42
N GLY A 28 -1.85 -4.83 10.79
CA GLY A 28 -0.84 -5.34 9.86
C GLY A 28 -1.20 -6.73 9.31
N LYS A 29 -1.76 -7.63 10.13
CA LYS A 29 -2.24 -8.95 9.69
C LYS A 29 -3.47 -8.86 8.80
N ASP A 30 -4.40 -7.97 9.12
CA ASP A 30 -5.57 -7.70 8.28
C ASP A 30 -5.14 -7.14 6.92
N THR A 31 -4.16 -6.23 6.91
CA THR A 31 -3.56 -5.67 5.69
C THR A 31 -2.89 -6.77 4.86
N ARG A 32 -2.10 -7.65 5.48
CA ARG A 32 -1.48 -8.79 4.80
C ARG A 32 -2.53 -9.71 4.18
N GLN A 33 -3.59 -10.03 4.93
CA GLN A 33 -4.67 -10.88 4.42
C GLN A 33 -5.32 -10.27 3.17
N GLY A 34 -5.49 -8.94 3.13
CA GLY A 34 -5.93 -8.21 1.96
C GLY A 34 -4.99 -8.41 0.76
N TYR A 35 -3.69 -8.18 0.96
CA TYR A 35 -2.66 -8.35 -0.08
C TYR A 35 -2.56 -9.80 -0.58
N ASP A 36 -2.60 -10.79 0.31
CA ASP A 36 -2.60 -12.21 -0.05
C ASP A 36 -3.86 -12.61 -0.81
N THR A 37 -5.00 -12.01 -0.47
CA THR A 37 -6.26 -12.23 -1.19
C THR A 37 -6.19 -11.68 -2.60
N TRP A 38 -5.67 -10.47 -2.77
CA TRP A 38 -5.41 -9.89 -4.08
C TRP A 38 -4.41 -10.73 -4.88
N LEU A 39 -3.33 -11.19 -4.26
CA LEU A 39 -2.29 -12.00 -4.89
C LEU A 39 -2.85 -13.32 -5.45
N ARG A 40 -3.68 -14.01 -4.65
CA ARG A 40 -4.39 -15.22 -5.13
C ARG A 40 -5.34 -14.89 -6.26
N TRP A 41 -6.15 -13.83 -6.11
CA TRP A 41 -7.12 -13.43 -7.13
C TRP A 41 -6.44 -13.12 -8.47
N VAL A 42 -5.37 -12.32 -8.45
CA VAL A 42 -4.66 -11.95 -9.69
C VAL A 42 -4.01 -13.17 -10.34
N ASN A 43 -3.31 -14.00 -9.57
CA ASN A 43 -2.55 -15.13 -10.13
C ASN A 43 -3.45 -16.31 -10.53
N GLU A 44 -4.44 -16.67 -9.71
CA GLU A 44 -5.24 -17.89 -9.89
C GLU A 44 -6.52 -17.65 -10.70
N VAL A 45 -7.18 -16.49 -10.50
CA VAL A 45 -8.45 -16.18 -11.18
C VAL A 45 -8.22 -15.41 -12.47
N HIS A 46 -7.32 -14.42 -12.46
CA HIS A 46 -7.03 -13.58 -13.63
C HIS A 46 -5.86 -14.07 -14.49
N GLY A 47 -5.15 -15.09 -14.01
CA GLY A 47 -4.00 -15.67 -14.68
C GLY A 47 -2.82 -14.71 -14.76
N GLY A 48 -2.62 -13.84 -13.77
CA GLY A 48 -1.53 -12.86 -13.71
C GLY A 48 -1.90 -11.46 -14.24
N ILE A 49 -0.94 -10.54 -14.06
CA ILE A 49 -1.02 -9.14 -14.47
C ILE A 49 -0.78 -9.04 -15.98
N ARG A 50 -1.67 -8.34 -16.69
CA ARG A 50 -1.54 -8.09 -18.14
C ARG A 50 -0.85 -6.75 -18.39
N VAL A 51 0.21 -6.76 -19.18
CA VAL A 51 0.91 -5.55 -19.62
C VAL A 51 1.03 -5.61 -21.14
N GLY A 52 0.13 -4.91 -21.83
CA GLY A 52 -0.05 -5.11 -23.28
C GLY A 52 -0.41 -6.55 -23.59
N ASP A 53 0.39 -7.20 -24.45
CA ASP A 53 0.23 -8.61 -24.83
C ASP A 53 0.91 -9.60 -23.86
N GLN A 54 1.69 -9.08 -22.90
CA GLN A 54 2.45 -9.90 -21.94
C GLN A 54 1.68 -10.17 -20.65
N ARG A 55 2.07 -11.24 -19.97
CA ARG A 55 1.44 -11.78 -18.76
C ARG A 55 2.48 -12.07 -17.70
N TYR A 56 2.40 -11.37 -16.59
CA TYR A 56 3.34 -11.50 -15.48
C TYR A 56 2.69 -12.16 -14.26
N ARG A 57 3.45 -12.99 -13.56
CA ARG A 57 3.05 -13.48 -12.24
C ARG A 57 3.30 -12.38 -11.22
N ALA A 58 2.38 -12.19 -10.27
CA ALA A 58 2.65 -11.33 -9.12
C ALA A 58 3.31 -12.13 -7.99
N GLU A 59 4.25 -11.50 -7.28
CA GLU A 59 4.86 -11.98 -6.04
C GLU A 59 4.88 -10.84 -5.02
N ILE A 60 4.74 -11.15 -3.73
CA ILE A 60 4.90 -10.17 -2.64
C ILE A 60 5.96 -10.66 -1.66
N VAL A 61 6.96 -9.81 -1.39
CA VAL A 61 7.96 -10.00 -0.34
C VAL A 61 7.55 -9.18 0.89
N TYR A 62 7.54 -9.83 2.05
CA TYR A 62 7.10 -9.24 3.30
C TYR A 62 8.24 -9.16 4.31
N TYR A 63 8.33 -8.05 5.04
CA TYR A 63 9.10 -7.95 6.28
C TYR A 63 8.21 -7.44 7.42
N ASP A 64 8.52 -7.88 8.63
CA ASP A 64 7.91 -7.32 9.84
C ASP A 64 8.52 -5.94 10.13
N ASP A 65 7.66 -4.94 10.29
CA ASP A 65 8.07 -3.59 10.69
C ASP A 65 8.02 -3.36 12.22
N GLU A 66 7.53 -4.34 12.98
CA GLU A 66 7.42 -4.31 14.45
C GLU A 66 6.60 -3.13 15.00
N SER A 67 5.77 -2.50 14.16
CA SER A 67 5.08 -1.23 14.45
C SER A 67 6.02 -0.04 14.72
N ASP A 68 7.25 -0.09 14.21
CA ASP A 68 8.29 0.91 14.42
C ASP A 68 8.75 1.55 13.09
N ALA A 69 8.94 2.86 13.10
CA ALA A 69 9.25 3.63 11.90
C ALA A 69 10.68 3.37 11.37
N ASP A 70 11.65 3.14 12.25
CA ASP A 70 13.04 2.88 11.86
C ASP A 70 13.16 1.47 11.29
N THR A 71 12.50 0.49 11.93
CA THR A 71 12.41 -0.88 11.42
C THR A 71 11.69 -0.93 10.07
N ALA A 72 10.56 -0.22 9.92
CA ALA A 72 9.87 -0.08 8.64
C ALA A 72 10.79 0.52 7.55
N GLY A 73 11.53 1.58 7.88
CA GLY A 73 12.47 2.21 6.96
C GLY A 73 13.59 1.27 6.50
N ASN A 74 14.14 0.47 7.41
CA ASN A 74 15.16 -0.53 7.09
C ASN A 74 14.62 -1.66 6.23
N ALA A 75 13.40 -2.14 6.53
CA ALA A 75 12.71 -3.14 5.71
C ALA A 75 12.48 -2.63 4.28
N ILE A 76 12.05 -1.37 4.11
CA ILE A 76 11.85 -0.78 2.78
C ILE A 76 13.16 -0.67 2.00
N ARG A 77 14.26 -0.24 2.62
CA ARG A 77 15.58 -0.23 1.96
C ARG A 77 15.98 -1.61 1.50
N ARG A 78 15.81 -2.63 2.35
CA ARG A 78 16.10 -4.02 2.00
C ARG A 78 15.25 -4.52 0.83
N LEU A 79 13.96 -4.22 0.82
CA LEU A 79 13.07 -4.57 -0.29
C LEU A 79 13.57 -3.97 -1.61
N ILE A 80 14.02 -2.70 -1.58
CA ILE A 80 14.51 -2.01 -2.77
C ILE A 80 15.90 -2.54 -3.19
N ASP A 81 16.86 -2.54 -2.26
CA ASP A 81 18.29 -2.72 -2.56
C ASP A 81 18.66 -4.21 -2.69
N ASP A 82 18.09 -5.08 -1.86
CA ASP A 82 18.46 -6.50 -1.81
C ASP A 82 17.46 -7.38 -2.57
N ASP A 83 16.15 -7.17 -2.37
CA ASP A 83 15.11 -8.00 -2.99
C ASP A 83 14.73 -7.53 -4.41
N GLY A 84 15.10 -6.30 -4.77
CA GLY A 84 14.88 -5.71 -6.10
C GLY A 84 13.40 -5.67 -6.48
N VAL A 85 12.54 -5.21 -5.56
CA VAL A 85 11.10 -5.10 -5.83
C VAL A 85 10.80 -4.03 -6.89
N ASP A 86 9.80 -4.28 -7.74
CA ASP A 86 9.36 -3.34 -8.78
C ASP A 86 8.48 -2.23 -8.18
N PHE A 87 7.67 -2.58 -7.17
CA PHE A 87 6.72 -1.69 -6.52
C PHE A 87 6.66 -1.94 -5.02
N LEU A 88 6.30 -0.92 -4.26
CA LEU A 88 6.04 -1.01 -2.82
C LEU A 88 4.55 -0.94 -2.54
N LEU A 89 4.12 -1.73 -1.57
CA LEU A 89 2.80 -1.67 -0.96
C LEU A 89 2.94 -1.02 0.43
N GLY A 90 1.99 -0.16 0.74
CA GLY A 90 1.94 0.64 1.95
C GLY A 90 1.90 -0.16 3.26
N PRO A 91 2.61 0.29 4.32
CA PRO A 91 2.49 -0.27 5.66
C PRO A 91 1.19 0.16 6.34
N TYR A 92 0.87 -0.43 7.51
CA TYR A 92 -0.20 0.14 8.32
C TYR A 92 0.25 1.39 9.10
N SER A 93 -0.44 2.46 8.71
CA SER A 93 -0.64 3.77 9.34
C SER A 93 0.22 4.88 8.80
N SER A 94 -0.32 6.11 8.87
CA SER A 94 0.35 7.33 8.42
C SER A 94 1.72 7.53 9.09
N GLY A 95 1.89 7.08 10.33
CA GLY A 95 3.15 7.20 11.08
C GLY A 95 4.27 6.35 10.52
N LEU A 96 3.95 5.17 9.97
CA LEU A 96 4.92 4.30 9.29
C LEU A 96 5.05 4.67 7.81
N THR A 97 3.96 5.11 7.17
CA THR A 97 3.96 5.44 5.74
C THR A 97 4.73 6.73 5.45
N ALA A 98 4.59 7.77 6.27
CA ALA A 98 5.25 9.05 6.03
C ALA A 98 6.80 8.94 5.90
N PRO A 99 7.53 8.27 6.81
CA PRO A 99 8.97 8.09 6.66
C PRO A 99 9.34 7.12 5.53
N THR A 100 8.61 6.02 5.35
CA THR A 100 8.91 5.01 4.33
C THR A 100 8.68 5.51 2.91
N SER A 101 7.64 6.32 2.69
CA SER A 101 7.39 6.96 1.39
C SER A 101 8.47 7.97 0.99
N ALA A 102 9.20 8.56 1.95
CA ALA A 102 10.37 9.39 1.62
C ALA A 102 11.55 8.57 1.10
N ILE A 103 11.71 7.33 1.57
CA ILE A 103 12.69 6.39 1.05
C ILE A 103 12.29 5.96 -0.37
N ALA A 104 11.02 5.60 -0.57
CA ALA A 104 10.48 5.24 -1.88
C ALA A 104 10.68 6.36 -2.92
N GLU A 105 10.37 7.62 -2.54
CA GLU A 105 10.60 8.79 -3.39
C GLU A 105 12.08 8.97 -3.74
N ALA A 106 12.98 8.90 -2.75
CA ALA A 106 14.42 9.07 -2.95
C ALA A 106 15.02 7.97 -3.85
N SER A 107 14.48 6.75 -3.76
CA SER A 107 14.91 5.61 -4.57
C SER A 107 14.17 5.51 -5.91
N ASN A 108 13.24 6.43 -6.21
CA ASN A 108 12.41 6.43 -7.41
C ASN A 108 11.63 5.11 -7.61
N VAL A 109 11.08 4.58 -6.51
CA VAL A 109 10.23 3.38 -6.49
C VAL A 109 8.82 3.79 -6.12
N LEU A 110 7.84 3.36 -6.92
CA LEU A 110 6.43 3.65 -6.70
C LEU A 110 5.90 2.90 -5.48
N MET A 111 5.23 3.61 -4.59
CA MET A 111 4.55 3.09 -3.40
C MET A 111 3.05 3.33 -3.51
N VAL A 112 2.27 2.24 -3.42
CA VAL A 112 0.80 2.26 -3.39
C VAL A 112 0.34 2.06 -1.94
N GLU A 113 -0.23 3.10 -1.36
CA GLU A 113 -0.70 3.16 0.01
C GLU A 113 -2.22 2.91 0.12
N GLY A 114 -2.64 2.16 1.14
CA GLY A 114 -4.04 1.82 1.39
C GLY A 114 -4.57 2.15 2.79
N SER A 115 -3.69 2.43 3.75
CA SER A 115 -3.95 2.50 5.19
C SER A 115 -3.49 3.81 5.84
N GLY A 116 -2.52 4.52 5.25
CA GLY A 116 -2.06 5.85 5.66
C GLY A 116 -2.77 6.98 4.91
N THR A 117 -3.60 7.75 5.60
CA THR A 117 -4.47 8.77 4.96
C THR A 117 -4.22 10.21 5.40
N SER A 118 -3.14 10.46 6.14
CA SER A 118 -2.79 11.83 6.56
C SER A 118 -2.51 12.72 5.35
N ASP A 119 -3.22 13.84 5.23
CA ASP A 119 -3.09 14.83 4.17
C ASP A 119 -1.62 15.27 3.96
N ALA A 120 -0.88 15.46 5.07
CA ALA A 120 0.51 15.92 5.05
C ALA A 120 1.46 14.99 4.27
N MET A 121 1.11 13.71 4.08
CA MET A 121 1.91 12.79 3.27
C MET A 121 1.92 13.18 1.78
N PHE A 122 0.79 13.72 1.30
CA PHE A 122 0.54 14.04 -0.10
C PHE A 122 0.84 15.50 -0.46
N GLU A 123 1.04 16.36 0.55
CA GLU A 123 1.39 17.77 0.37
C GLU A 123 2.90 18.01 0.13
N ARG A 124 3.73 16.97 0.24
CA ARG A 124 5.20 17.07 0.12
C ARG A 124 5.73 17.18 -1.31
N GLY A 125 4.85 17.08 -2.31
CA GLY A 125 5.23 17.10 -3.73
C GLY A 125 5.87 15.82 -4.24
N PHE A 126 5.78 14.72 -3.49
CA PHE A 126 6.30 13.41 -3.92
C PHE A 126 5.52 12.89 -5.12
N GLN A 127 6.24 12.29 -6.07
CA GLN A 127 5.64 11.76 -7.30
C GLN A 127 5.43 10.26 -7.24
N ASN A 128 6.04 9.58 -6.26
CA ASN A 128 6.02 8.13 -6.16
C ASN A 128 5.08 7.57 -5.09
N LEU A 129 4.23 8.39 -4.46
CA LEU A 129 3.26 7.95 -3.46
C LEU A 129 1.82 8.08 -3.99
N PHE A 130 1.10 6.96 -4.07
CA PHE A 130 -0.28 6.90 -4.56
C PHE A 130 -1.20 6.37 -3.47
N LEU A 131 -2.30 7.07 -3.19
CA LEU A 131 -3.32 6.62 -2.24
C LEU A 131 -4.48 5.94 -2.97
N VAL A 132 -4.86 4.75 -2.53
CA VAL A 132 -6.09 4.07 -3.00
C VAL A 132 -7.31 4.50 -2.18
N ALA A 133 -7.10 4.95 -0.94
CA ALA A 133 -8.13 5.49 -0.06
C ALA A 133 -8.39 7.00 -0.30
N THR A 134 -9.31 7.58 0.47
CA THR A 134 -9.49 9.03 0.54
C THR A 134 -8.60 9.62 1.64
N VAL A 135 -8.06 10.82 1.45
CA VAL A 135 -7.35 11.54 2.53
C VAL A 135 -8.28 11.82 3.72
N ALA A 136 -7.70 11.89 4.92
CA ALA A 136 -8.45 11.94 6.18
C ALA A 136 -9.38 13.16 6.27
N SER A 137 -8.96 14.32 5.75
CA SER A 137 -9.78 15.54 5.75
C SER A 137 -11.09 15.41 4.96
N ASP A 138 -11.16 14.48 4.02
CA ASP A 138 -12.33 14.28 3.16
C ASP A 138 -13.33 13.25 3.71
N TYR A 139 -12.96 12.47 4.73
CA TYR A 139 -13.83 11.43 5.30
C TYR A 139 -15.19 11.95 5.77
N THR A 140 -15.20 13.12 6.39
CA THR A 140 -16.44 13.71 6.95
C THR A 140 -16.97 14.87 6.12
N ARG A 141 -16.26 15.27 5.06
CA ARG A 141 -16.61 16.45 4.24
C ARG A 141 -18.05 16.39 3.75
N SER A 142 -18.45 15.28 3.14
CA SER A 142 -19.81 15.10 2.61
C SER A 142 -20.88 15.20 3.70
N SER A 143 -20.61 14.63 4.88
CA SER A 143 -21.50 14.71 6.04
C SER A 143 -21.60 16.14 6.59
N ILE A 144 -20.48 16.85 6.68
CA ILE A 144 -20.43 18.25 7.15
C ILE A 144 -21.17 19.17 6.16
N GLU A 145 -20.94 19.01 4.86
CA GLU A 145 -21.61 19.77 3.80
C GLU A 145 -23.14 19.50 3.80
N ALA A 146 -23.55 18.25 3.96
CA ALA A 146 -24.96 17.88 4.07
C ALA A 146 -25.64 18.45 5.33
N LEU A 147 -24.92 18.61 6.43
CA LEU A 147 -25.43 19.25 7.64
C LEU A 147 -25.48 20.78 7.51
N ALA A 148 -24.46 21.38 6.89
CA ALA A 148 -24.39 22.82 6.64
C ALA A 148 -25.52 23.28 5.71
N THR A 149 -25.81 22.54 4.65
CA THR A 149 -26.95 22.81 3.74
C THR A 149 -28.31 22.72 4.43
N ARG A 150 -28.40 21.98 5.54
CA ARG A 150 -29.60 21.91 6.40
C ARG A 150 -29.61 22.94 7.55
N GLY A 151 -28.68 23.88 7.54
CA GLY A 151 -28.65 25.00 8.49
C GLY A 151 -27.92 24.71 9.80
N ALA A 152 -27.18 23.60 9.91
CA ALA A 152 -26.32 23.37 11.06
C ALA A 152 -25.23 24.46 11.12
N ARG A 153 -25.04 25.06 12.32
CA ARG A 153 -24.04 26.12 12.56
C ARG A 153 -22.91 25.70 13.49
N THR A 154 -23.05 24.55 14.15
CA THR A 154 -22.09 24.01 15.10
C THR A 154 -22.01 22.50 14.90
N ALA A 155 -20.80 21.96 14.92
CA ALA A 155 -20.54 20.52 14.93
C ALA A 155 -19.47 20.21 15.97
N VAL A 156 -19.54 19.03 16.59
CA VAL A 156 -18.49 18.47 17.43
C VAL A 156 -18.03 17.19 16.74
N ILE A 157 -16.73 17.11 16.46
CA ILE A 157 -16.09 15.93 15.90
C ILE A 157 -15.24 15.35 17.03
N ALA A 158 -15.53 14.12 17.43
CA ALA A 158 -14.81 13.37 18.45
C ALA A 158 -14.01 12.25 17.79
#